data_AF-A0AAV8Z8U9-F1
#
_entry.id   AF-A0AAV8Z8U9-F1
#
_cell.length_a   1.000
_cell.length_b   1.000
_cell.length_c   1.000
_cell.angle_alpha   90.00
_cell.angle_beta   90.00
_cell.angle_gamma   90.00
#
_symmetry.space_group_name_H-M   'P 1'
#
loop_
_entity.id
_entity.type
_entity.pdbx_description
1 polymer ?
#
loop_
_entity_poly.entity_id
_entity_poly.type
_entity_poly.pdbx_seq_one_letter_code
_entity_poly.pdbx_strand_id
1 'polypeptide(L)'
;MLSTMHEKDDEPYITKLPKNVKFYNSTKGGVDTLDQLCHTYSTGRKTRRWPLCLFYNLLNMVGYNSLVLLRGSAAPDKEIITNRRAYLKKLTLVLVKPHMESRLEIPNLRRELHQTICNVLKITRAEKVPIRPHTTTGRCTFCLRSKDRKSRVNCAVCKKFICLEHQTKIFPTYAE
;
A
#
# COMPACT_ATOMS: atom_id res chain seq x y z
N MET A 1 -46.15 -11.50 -4.24
CA MET A 1 -44.78 -11.99 -4.52
C MET A 1 -44.91 -13.33 -5.22
N LEU A 2 -44.26 -13.54 -6.37
CA LEU A 2 -44.39 -14.78 -7.13
C LEU A 2 -43.34 -15.79 -6.66
N SER A 3 -43.71 -17.05 -6.47
CA SER A 3 -42.77 -18.15 -6.17
C SER A 3 -43.21 -19.41 -6.90
N THR A 4 -42.27 -20.09 -7.55
CA THR A 4 -42.49 -21.40 -8.19
C THR A 4 -42.24 -22.59 -7.26
N MET A 5 -41.78 -22.33 -6.02
CA MET A 5 -41.40 -23.34 -5.02
C MET A 5 -42.32 -23.35 -3.79
N HIS A 6 -43.16 -22.33 -3.62
CA HIS A 6 -44.12 -22.24 -2.52
C HIS A 6 -45.53 -22.34 -3.11
N GLU A 7 -46.15 -23.52 -3.03
CA GLU A 7 -47.48 -23.80 -3.59
C GLU A 7 -48.63 -23.31 -2.67
N LYS A 8 -48.34 -23.11 -1.38
CA LYS A 8 -49.34 -22.74 -0.38
C LYS A 8 -48.93 -21.44 0.33
N ASP A 9 -49.91 -20.55 0.52
CA ASP A 9 -49.80 -19.39 1.39
C ASP A 9 -49.92 -19.83 2.85
N ASP A 10 -48.95 -20.62 3.32
CA ASP A 10 -48.91 -20.98 4.74
C ASP A 10 -48.49 -19.73 5.54
N GLU A 11 -49.42 -19.15 6.29
CA GLU A 11 -49.11 -18.11 7.28
C GLU A 11 -48.48 -18.73 8.53
N PRO A 12 -47.23 -18.39 8.90
CA PRO A 12 -46.75 -18.65 10.24
C PRO A 12 -47.45 -17.70 11.22
N TYR A 13 -48.25 -18.26 12.13
CA TYR A 13 -49.03 -17.59 13.19
C TYR A 13 -48.28 -16.50 13.97
N ILE A 14 -46.95 -16.57 14.02
CA ILE A 14 -46.09 -15.69 14.82
C ILE A 14 -45.72 -14.38 14.11
N THR A 15 -45.61 -14.35 12.78
CA THR A 15 -45.01 -13.18 12.05
C THR A 15 -45.96 -12.41 11.14
N LYS A 16 -47.23 -12.82 10.96
CA LYS A 16 -48.22 -12.20 10.04
C LYS A 16 -47.72 -11.96 8.60
N LEU A 17 -46.61 -12.60 8.21
CA LEU A 17 -46.01 -12.50 6.88
C LEU A 17 -46.01 -13.89 6.25
N PRO A 18 -46.49 -14.04 5.01
CA PRO A 18 -46.43 -15.29 4.27
C PRO A 18 -45.01 -15.86 4.19
N LYS A 19 -44.87 -17.20 4.20
CA LYS A 19 -43.55 -17.88 4.14
C LYS A 19 -42.68 -17.43 2.97
N ASN A 20 -43.27 -17.27 1.78
CA ASN A 20 -42.55 -16.81 0.58
C ASN A 20 -41.92 -15.42 0.79
N VAL A 21 -42.64 -14.50 1.44
CA VAL A 21 -42.14 -13.15 1.76
C VAL A 21 -40.98 -13.23 2.76
N LYS A 22 -41.10 -14.08 3.79
CA LYS A 22 -40.03 -14.27 4.78
C LYS A 22 -38.76 -14.83 4.14
N PHE A 23 -38.88 -15.84 3.29
CA PHE A 23 -37.75 -16.45 2.57
C PHE A 23 -37.08 -15.45 1.63
N TYR A 24 -37.86 -14.70 0.85
CA TYR A 24 -37.32 -13.63 0.00
C TYR A 24 -36.58 -12.58 0.82
N ASN A 25 -37.17 -12.10 1.93
CA ASN A 25 -36.52 -11.10 2.77
C ASN A 25 -35.20 -11.57 3.36
N SER A 26 -35.06 -12.88 3.65
CA SER A 26 -33.80 -13.45 4.13
C SER A 26 -32.71 -13.59 3.06
N THR A 27 -33.08 -13.63 1.76
CA THR A 27 -32.14 -13.94 0.67
C THR A 27 -31.88 -12.76 -0.27
N LYS A 28 -32.81 -11.79 -0.37
CA LYS A 28 -32.74 -10.63 -1.28
C LYS A 28 -31.51 -9.74 -1.06
N GLY A 29 -30.90 -9.79 0.13
CA GLY A 29 -29.80 -8.90 0.51
C GLY A 29 -28.44 -9.27 -0.06
N GLY A 30 -28.28 -10.42 -0.72
CA GLY A 30 -26.94 -10.91 -1.13
C GLY A 30 -26.18 -9.94 -2.03
N VAL A 31 -26.81 -9.44 -3.10
CA VAL A 31 -26.19 -8.51 -4.05
C VAL A 31 -25.94 -7.13 -3.40
N ASP A 32 -26.93 -6.60 -2.69
CA ASP A 32 -26.83 -5.32 -1.98
C ASP A 32 -25.72 -5.32 -0.93
N THR A 33 -25.57 -6.44 -0.20
CA THR A 33 -24.48 -6.61 0.77
C THR A 33 -23.13 -6.63 0.07
N LEU A 34 -22.99 -7.33 -1.07
CA LEU A 34 -21.76 -7.33 -1.84
C LEU A 34 -21.43 -5.93 -2.37
N ASP A 35 -22.42 -5.19 -2.85
CA ASP A 35 -22.26 -3.83 -3.35
C ASP A 35 -21.80 -2.88 -2.23
N GLN A 36 -22.47 -2.89 -1.08
CA GLN A 36 -22.08 -2.14 0.11
C GLN A 36 -20.63 -2.46 0.54
N LEU A 37 -20.27 -3.74 0.52
CA LEU A 37 -18.91 -4.19 0.81
C LEU A 37 -17.92 -3.66 -0.24
N CYS A 38 -18.23 -3.71 -1.52
CA CYS A 38 -17.37 -3.16 -2.58
C CYS A 38 -17.17 -1.66 -2.42
N HIS A 39 -18.22 -0.92 -2.06
CA HIS A 39 -18.17 0.51 -1.80
C HIS A 39 -17.31 0.88 -0.59
N THR A 40 -17.36 0.09 0.50
CA THR A 40 -16.60 0.37 1.74
C THR A 40 -15.07 0.38 1.52
N TYR A 41 -14.56 -0.48 0.63
CA TYR A 41 -13.13 -0.58 0.29
C TYR A 41 -12.93 -0.48 -1.22
N SER A 42 -13.43 0.61 -1.82
CA SER A 42 -13.38 0.79 -3.27
C SER A 42 -11.99 1.21 -3.78
N THR A 43 -11.60 0.63 -4.91
CA THR A 43 -10.43 1.02 -5.72
C THR A 43 -10.78 2.05 -6.80
N GLY A 44 -12.04 2.48 -6.87
CA GLY A 44 -12.54 3.43 -7.86
C GLY A 44 -11.82 4.77 -7.82
N ARG A 45 -11.50 5.31 -9.00
CA ARG A 45 -10.94 6.65 -9.18
C ARG A 45 -11.73 7.42 -10.20
N LYS A 46 -11.77 8.75 -10.06
CA LYS A 46 -12.34 9.65 -11.06
C LYS A 46 -11.62 9.41 -12.40
N THR A 47 -12.38 9.00 -13.42
CA THR A 47 -11.88 8.70 -14.75
C THR A 47 -12.87 9.16 -15.81
N ARG A 48 -12.36 9.56 -16.98
CA ARG A 48 -13.17 9.83 -18.18
C ARG A 48 -13.23 8.63 -19.12
N ARG A 49 -12.56 7.53 -18.78
CA ARG A 49 -12.46 6.31 -19.59
C ARG A 49 -13.35 5.24 -18.96
N TRP A 50 -14.49 4.94 -19.58
CA TRP A 50 -15.44 3.94 -19.07
C TRP A 50 -14.84 2.54 -18.84
N PRO A 51 -13.87 2.03 -19.64
CA PRO A 51 -13.32 0.70 -19.39
C PRO A 51 -12.56 0.64 -18.07
N LEU A 52 -11.95 1.76 -17.67
CA LEU A 52 -11.23 1.85 -16.40
C LEU A 52 -12.20 1.84 -15.20
N CYS A 53 -13.41 2.38 -15.38
CA CYS A 53 -14.48 2.27 -14.37
C CYS A 53 -14.83 0.80 -14.12
N LEU A 54 -15.04 0.02 -15.19
CA LEU A 54 -15.30 -1.42 -15.08
C LEU A 54 -14.13 -2.15 -14.43
N PHE A 55 -12.90 -1.82 -14.82
CA PHE A 55 -11.71 -2.42 -14.23
C PHE A 55 -11.63 -2.23 -12.71
N TYR A 56 -11.92 -1.03 -12.19
CA TYR A 56 -11.96 -0.79 -10.75
C TYR A 56 -13.05 -1.60 -10.04
N ASN A 57 -14.23 -1.72 -10.66
CA ASN A 57 -15.31 -2.54 -10.10
C ASN A 57 -14.93 -4.02 -10.08
N LEU A 58 -14.25 -4.51 -11.13
CA LEU A 58 -13.69 -5.87 -11.16
C LEU A 58 -12.70 -6.10 -10.03
N LEU A 59 -11.79 -5.15 -9.77
CA LEU A 59 -10.84 -5.26 -8.65
C LEU A 59 -11.55 -5.34 -7.29
N ASN A 60 -12.61 -4.57 -7.08
CA ASN A 60 -13.40 -4.61 -5.84
C ASN A 60 -14.05 -5.97 -5.62
N MET A 61 -14.69 -6.52 -6.67
CA MET A 61 -15.32 -7.84 -6.63
C MET A 61 -14.30 -8.95 -6.41
N VAL A 62 -13.19 -8.94 -7.17
CA VAL A 62 -12.12 -9.94 -7.03
C VAL A 62 -11.53 -9.91 -5.63
N GLY A 63 -11.25 -8.72 -5.08
CA GLY A 63 -10.69 -8.60 -3.74
C GLY A 63 -11.59 -9.11 -2.61
N TYR A 64 -12.91 -9.10 -2.81
CA TYR A 64 -13.84 -9.73 -1.86
C TYR A 64 -14.00 -11.22 -2.11
N ASN A 65 -14.20 -11.63 -3.37
CA ASN A 65 -14.39 -13.02 -3.74
C ASN A 65 -13.17 -13.89 -3.38
N SER A 66 -11.96 -13.35 -3.52
CA SER A 66 -10.73 -14.05 -3.11
C SER A 66 -10.66 -14.30 -1.60
N LEU A 67 -11.26 -13.43 -0.77
CA LEU A 67 -11.40 -13.64 0.67
C LEU A 67 -12.44 -14.72 0.98
N VAL A 68 -13.57 -14.74 0.25
CA VAL A 68 -14.57 -15.80 0.38
C VAL A 68 -13.96 -17.17 0.06
N LEU A 69 -13.20 -17.25 -1.04
CA LEU A 69 -12.46 -18.47 -1.42
C LEU A 69 -11.45 -18.89 -0.35
N LEU A 70 -10.66 -17.95 0.19
CA LEU A 70 -9.72 -18.27 1.28
C LEU A 70 -10.44 -18.85 2.51
N ARG A 71 -11.57 -18.26 2.90
CA ARG A 71 -12.35 -18.71 4.06
C ARG A 71 -12.96 -20.09 3.82
N GLY A 72 -13.50 -20.32 2.63
CA GLY A 72 -14.08 -21.60 2.21
C GLY A 72 -13.07 -22.69 1.86
N SER A 73 -11.78 -22.36 1.72
CA SER A 73 -10.74 -23.34 1.40
C SER A 73 -10.59 -24.41 2.49
N ALA A 74 -10.35 -25.65 2.08
CA ALA A 74 -10.01 -26.77 2.96
C ALA A 74 -8.50 -26.96 3.15
N ALA A 75 -7.67 -26.04 2.63
CA ALA A 75 -6.22 -26.15 2.74
C ALA A 75 -5.79 -26.20 4.22
N PRO A 76 -4.94 -27.18 4.62
CA PRO A 76 -4.56 -27.38 6.02
C PRO A 76 -3.80 -26.17 6.59
N ASP A 77 -2.97 -25.53 5.76
CA ASP A 77 -2.16 -24.37 6.14
C ASP A 77 -2.83 -23.04 5.79
N LYS A 78 -4.16 -23.02 5.63
CA LYS A 78 -4.85 -21.77 5.29
C LYS A 78 -4.70 -20.76 6.41
N GLU A 79 -4.35 -19.55 6.03
CA GLU A 79 -4.31 -18.45 6.99
C GLU A 79 -5.75 -18.02 7.36
N ILE A 80 -6.02 -17.96 8.66
CA ILE A 80 -7.31 -17.52 9.17
C ILE A 80 -7.31 -15.99 9.25
N ILE A 81 -7.88 -15.33 8.24
CA ILE A 81 -8.06 -13.87 8.23
C ILE A 81 -9.54 -13.50 8.40
N THR A 82 -9.87 -13.03 9.61
CA THR A 82 -11.22 -12.58 9.95
C THR A 82 -11.48 -11.14 9.49
N ASN A 83 -10.47 -10.28 9.55
CA ASN A 83 -10.61 -8.86 9.19
C ASN A 83 -10.33 -8.62 7.70
N ARG A 84 -11.34 -8.12 6.94
CA ARG A 84 -11.19 -7.80 5.51
C ARG A 84 -10.13 -6.76 5.21
N ARG A 85 -9.98 -5.73 6.04
CA ARG A 85 -8.94 -4.69 5.87
C ARG A 85 -7.54 -5.29 6.00
N ALA A 86 -7.36 -6.20 6.95
CA ALA A 86 -6.08 -6.90 7.13
C ALA A 86 -5.78 -7.78 5.90
N TYR A 87 -6.78 -8.51 5.40
CA TYR A 87 -6.68 -9.30 4.17
C TYR A 87 -6.24 -8.44 2.98
N LEU A 88 -6.95 -7.33 2.70
CA LEU A 88 -6.63 -6.46 1.57
C LEU A 88 -5.22 -5.84 1.67
N LYS A 89 -4.79 -5.46 2.87
CA LYS A 89 -3.42 -4.99 3.11
C LYS A 89 -2.39 -6.08 2.78
N LYS A 90 -2.62 -7.31 3.26
CA LYS A 90 -1.73 -8.43 2.99
C LYS A 90 -1.68 -8.75 1.50
N LEU A 91 -2.84 -8.89 0.85
CA LEU A 91 -2.95 -9.11 -0.58
C LEU A 91 -2.15 -8.06 -1.37
N THR A 92 -2.35 -6.79 -1.04
CA THR A 92 -1.65 -5.68 -1.71
C THR A 92 -0.12 -5.77 -1.50
N LEU A 93 0.34 -6.05 -0.28
CA LEU A 93 1.76 -6.19 0.01
C LEU A 93 2.39 -7.35 -0.78
N VAL A 94 1.72 -8.49 -0.87
CA VAL A 94 2.18 -9.66 -1.64
C VAL A 94 2.29 -9.30 -3.12
N LEU A 95 1.29 -8.63 -3.69
CA LEU A 95 1.30 -8.23 -5.11
C LEU A 95 2.40 -7.21 -5.43
N VAL A 96 2.67 -6.29 -4.52
CA VAL A 96 3.63 -5.19 -4.76
C VAL A 96 5.07 -5.59 -4.40
N LYS A 97 5.28 -6.62 -3.58
CA LYS A 97 6.59 -7.11 -3.15
C LYS A 97 7.60 -7.34 -4.31
N PRO A 98 7.31 -8.14 -5.35
CA PRO A 98 8.27 -8.37 -6.43
C PRO A 98 8.64 -7.08 -7.18
N HIS A 99 7.70 -6.14 -7.33
CA HIS A 99 7.97 -4.84 -7.93
C HIS A 99 8.84 -3.94 -7.03
N MET A 100 8.69 -4.04 -5.71
CA MET A 100 9.55 -3.34 -4.75
C MET A 100 10.98 -3.88 -4.79
N GLU A 101 11.14 -5.20 -4.86
CA GLU A 101 12.44 -5.88 -4.96
C GLU A 101 13.15 -5.47 -6.25
N SER A 102 12.49 -5.56 -7.41
CA SER A 102 13.04 -5.12 -8.69
C SER A 102 13.41 -3.63 -8.69
N ARG A 103 12.63 -2.77 -8.02
CA ARG A 103 12.99 -1.35 -7.90
C ARG A 103 14.28 -1.10 -7.14
N LEU A 104 14.65 -1.94 -6.18
CA LEU A 104 15.90 -1.79 -5.43
C LEU A 104 17.15 -2.05 -6.28
N GLU A 105 17.01 -2.74 -7.41
CA GLU A 105 18.10 -3.00 -8.35
C GLU A 105 18.50 -1.73 -9.15
N ILE A 106 17.66 -0.70 -9.14
CA ILE A 106 17.91 0.55 -9.85
C ILE A 106 19.07 1.32 -9.17
N PRO A 107 20.22 1.52 -9.82
CA PRO A 107 21.43 2.06 -9.17
C PRO A 107 21.26 3.49 -8.69
N ASN A 108 20.47 4.30 -9.40
CA ASN A 108 20.24 5.71 -9.10
C ASN A 108 18.89 5.97 -8.42
N LEU A 109 18.31 4.97 -7.75
CA LEU A 109 17.05 5.14 -7.02
C LEU A 109 17.19 6.23 -5.94
N ARG A 110 16.18 7.10 -5.83
CA ARG A 110 16.15 8.15 -4.81
C ARG A 110 16.31 7.52 -3.42
N ARG A 111 17.28 8.02 -2.64
CA ARG A 111 17.62 7.49 -1.31
C ARG A 111 16.41 7.31 -0.39
N GLU A 112 15.52 8.30 -0.34
CA GLU A 112 14.29 8.23 0.47
C GLU A 112 13.42 7.05 0.05
N LEU A 113 13.16 6.89 -1.25
CA LEU A 113 12.35 5.79 -1.78
C LEU A 113 13.02 4.43 -1.52
N HIS A 114 14.34 4.34 -1.71
CA HIS A 114 15.10 3.14 -1.38
C HIS A 114 14.95 2.78 0.11
N GLN A 115 15.06 3.76 1.01
CA GLN A 115 14.89 3.54 2.45
C GLN A 115 13.45 3.09 2.78
N THR A 116 12.44 3.73 2.20
CA THR A 116 11.04 3.33 2.37
C THR A 116 10.81 1.88 1.93
N ILE A 117 11.32 1.49 0.76
CA ILE A 117 11.16 0.13 0.26
C ILE A 117 11.86 -0.88 1.18
N CYS A 118 13.11 -0.61 1.60
CA CYS A 118 13.81 -1.48 2.55
C CYS A 118 13.05 -1.62 3.89
N ASN A 119 12.47 -0.54 4.41
CA ASN A 119 11.69 -0.56 5.64
C ASN A 119 10.42 -1.41 5.49
N VAL A 120 9.71 -1.27 4.37
CA VAL A 120 8.50 -2.07 4.08
C VAL A 120 8.84 -3.56 3.93
N LEU A 121 9.93 -3.87 3.22
CA LEU A 121 10.39 -5.24 3.00
C LEU A 121 11.14 -5.84 4.20
N LYS A 122 11.40 -5.05 5.26
CA LYS A 122 12.23 -5.42 6.41
C LYS A 122 13.61 -5.94 6.01
N ILE A 123 14.18 -5.38 4.95
CA ILE A 123 15.54 -5.71 4.52
C ILE A 123 16.49 -4.88 5.36
N THR A 124 17.11 -5.52 6.35
CA THR A 124 18.25 -4.94 7.05
C THR A 124 19.40 -4.87 6.05
N ARG A 125 19.75 -3.66 5.64
CA ARG A 125 20.93 -3.48 4.78
C ARG A 125 22.12 -3.94 5.61
N ALA A 126 22.72 -5.09 5.29
CA ALA A 126 24.12 -5.31 5.64
C ALA A 126 24.85 -4.09 5.08
N GLU A 127 25.55 -3.33 5.92
CA GLU A 127 26.40 -2.26 5.45
C GLU A 127 27.45 -2.88 4.51
N LYS A 128 27.12 -2.99 3.23
CA LYS A 128 28.14 -2.80 2.21
C LYS A 128 28.56 -1.36 2.44
N VAL A 129 29.58 -1.17 3.29
CA VAL A 129 30.41 0.03 3.28
C VAL A 129 30.69 0.20 1.80
N PRO A 130 30.08 1.18 1.12
CA PRO A 130 30.52 1.46 -0.21
C PRO A 130 31.98 1.82 0.04
N ILE A 131 32.91 1.09 -0.58
CA ILE A 131 34.24 1.63 -0.81
C ILE A 131 33.94 2.84 -1.69
N ARG A 132 33.57 3.95 -1.04
CA ARG A 132 33.44 5.22 -1.69
C ARG A 132 34.87 5.44 -2.14
N PRO A 133 35.14 5.56 -3.45
CA PRO A 133 36.43 6.14 -3.82
C PRO A 133 36.57 7.39 -2.97
N HIS A 134 37.75 7.62 -2.39
CA HIS A 134 38.01 8.83 -1.62
C HIS A 134 37.75 10.04 -2.53
N THR A 135 36.50 10.49 -2.59
CA THR A 135 36.11 11.56 -3.49
C THR A 135 36.59 12.82 -2.80
N THR A 136 37.67 13.38 -3.34
CA THR A 136 38.25 14.64 -2.89
C THR A 136 37.27 15.82 -3.03
N THR A 137 36.17 15.63 -3.76
CA THR A 137 35.12 16.62 -4.02
C THR A 137 33.73 16.04 -3.84
N GLY A 138 32.79 16.82 -3.30
CA GLY A 138 31.36 16.47 -3.25
C GLY A 138 30.45 17.69 -3.32
N ARG A 139 29.14 17.47 -3.55
CA ARG A 139 28.16 18.56 -3.62
C ARG A 139 27.93 19.19 -2.24
N CYS A 140 27.84 20.52 -2.18
CA CYS A 140 27.43 21.22 -0.98
C CYS A 140 26.03 20.76 -0.53
N THR A 141 25.91 20.37 0.73
CA THR A 141 24.65 19.82 1.27
C THR A 141 23.55 20.88 1.43
N PHE A 142 23.93 22.16 1.53
CA PHE A 142 23.01 23.28 1.76
C PHE A 142 22.60 23.98 0.46
N CYS A 143 23.31 23.75 -0.64
CA CYS A 143 22.89 24.27 -1.94
C CYS A 143 21.63 23.55 -2.44
N LEU A 144 20.74 24.31 -3.09
CA LEU A 144 19.68 23.75 -3.91
C LEU A 144 20.27 22.78 -4.95
N ARG A 145 19.51 21.72 -5.23
CA ARG A 145 19.93 20.65 -6.14
C ARG A 145 20.29 21.17 -7.54
N SER A 146 19.65 22.25 -7.98
CA SER A 146 19.87 22.94 -9.26
C SER A 146 21.21 23.64 -9.37
N LYS A 147 21.78 24.14 -8.26
CA LYS A 147 23.07 24.86 -8.28
C LYS A 147 24.27 23.92 -8.41
N ASP A 148 24.13 22.66 -7.98
CA ASP A 148 25.16 21.61 -7.99
C ASP A 148 26.58 22.06 -7.61
N ARG A 149 26.73 22.97 -6.64
CA ARG A 149 28.06 23.47 -6.28
C ARG A 149 28.88 22.35 -5.65
N LYS A 150 30.02 22.04 -6.24
CA LYS A 150 31.00 21.10 -5.69
C LYS A 150 31.92 21.83 -4.70
N SER A 151 32.34 21.12 -3.66
CA SER A 151 33.30 21.59 -2.67
C SER A 151 34.31 20.49 -2.34
N ARG A 152 35.52 20.90 -1.99
CA ARG A 152 36.58 20.06 -1.40
C ARG A 152 36.63 20.17 0.13
N VAL A 153 35.79 21.04 0.71
CA VAL A 153 35.78 21.37 2.13
C VAL A 153 34.60 20.70 2.81
N ASN A 154 34.85 20.13 3.99
CA ASN A 154 33.86 19.42 4.78
C ASN A 154 33.75 20.05 6.18
N CYS A 155 32.56 20.00 6.77
CA CYS A 155 32.37 20.39 8.16
C CYS A 155 33.24 19.55 9.09
N ALA A 156 33.94 20.18 10.04
CA ALA A 156 34.75 19.47 11.03
C ALA A 156 33.92 18.48 11.87
N VAL A 157 32.68 18.86 12.22
CA VAL A 157 31.76 18.08 13.07
C VAL A 157 31.02 17.01 12.26
N CYS A 158 30.21 17.42 11.26
CA CYS A 158 29.30 16.50 10.58
C CYS A 158 29.86 15.87 9.29
N LYS A 159 31.10 16.20 8.89
CA LYS A 159 31.82 15.70 7.70
C LYS A 159 31.10 15.87 6.34
N LYS A 160 30.01 16.63 6.29
CA LYS A 160 29.28 16.98 5.05
C LYS A 160 30.09 18.00 4.23
N PHE A 161 30.03 17.91 2.90
CA PHE A 161 30.62 18.91 2.00
C PHE A 161 29.84 20.24 2.07
N ILE A 162 30.56 21.36 2.13
CA ILE A 162 30.02 22.72 2.27
C ILE A 162 30.74 23.66 1.29
N CYS A 163 30.02 24.47 0.51
CA CYS A 163 30.64 25.47 -0.36
C CYS A 163 31.03 26.74 0.41
N LEU A 164 31.83 27.60 -0.21
CA LEU A 164 32.31 28.84 0.42
C LEU A 164 31.19 29.77 0.91
N GLU A 165 30.03 29.80 0.24
CA GLU A 165 28.86 30.58 0.67
C GLU A 165 28.16 30.03 1.93
N HIS A 166 28.27 28.73 2.19
CA HIS A 166 27.55 28.07 3.30
C HIS A 166 28.47 27.68 4.46
N GLN A 167 29.74 28.10 4.42
CA GLN A 167 30.69 27.84 5.48
C GLN A 167 30.94 29.12 6.28
N THR A 168 31.11 28.97 7.59
CA THR A 168 31.61 30.02 8.47
C THR A 168 32.98 29.58 8.97
N LYS A 169 34.01 30.41 8.79
CA LYS A 169 35.33 30.13 9.34
C LYS A 169 35.29 30.50 10.83
N ILE A 170 35.45 29.52 11.69
CA ILE A 170 35.65 29.74 13.12
C ILE A 170 37.17 29.77 13.30
N PHE A 171 37.70 30.94 13.66
CA PHE A 171 39.07 31.04 14.13
C PHE A 171 39.08 30.62 15.60
N PRO A 172 40.06 29.83 16.06
CA PRO A 172 40.26 29.64 17.49
C PRO A 172 40.51 31.03 18.09
N THR A 173 39.53 31.55 18.84
CA THR A 173 39.76 32.70 19.71
C THR A 173 40.86 32.28 20.67
N TYR A 174 41.96 33.03 20.70
CA TYR A 174 43.02 32.86 21.68
C TYR A 174 42.37 32.84 23.07
N ALA A 175 42.42 31.68 23.71
CA ALA A 175 42.13 31.57 25.13
C ALA A 175 43.33 32.18 25.85
N GLU A 176 43.20 33.46 26.22
CA GLU A 176 43.99 34.06 27.29
C GLU A 176 43.40 33.65 28.65
#